data_AF-A0A7I5ECZ5-F1
#
_entry.id   AF-A0A7I5ECZ5-F1
#
_cell.length_a   1.000
_cell.length_b   1.000
_cell.length_c   1.000
_cell.angle_alpha   90.00
_cell.angle_beta   90.00
_cell.angle_gamma   90.00
#
_symmetry.space_group_name_H-M   'P 1'
#
loop_
_entity.id
_entity.type
_entity.pdbx_description
1 polymer ?
#
loop_
_entity_poly.entity_id
_entity_poly.type
_entity_poly.pdbx_seq_one_letter_code
_entity_poly.pdbx_strand_id
1 'polypeptide(L)'
;MDEVDVAIHIEPLSDAIKELKEQLTVFVMSFDAKMEALVDLVSRQNNIIDKKLDLIMERTKPHSSCVFCSVEENRDNHPTGRCCRFPDAVSRAIQVTNLQLCNRCLQPKHSEDCGILCTFCGKEHNVLICPGKASLGTSSFKRRKF
;
A
#
# COMPACT_ATOMS: atom_id res chain seq x y z
N MET A 1 -58.77 -44.71 -32.78
CA MET A 1 -58.55 -43.25 -32.86
C MET A 1 -58.24 -43.00 -34.32
N ASP A 2 -59.12 -42.30 -35.03
CA ASP A 2 -58.94 -42.01 -36.46
C ASP A 2 -57.73 -41.07 -36.66
N GLU A 3 -57.06 -41.19 -37.81
CA GLU A 3 -55.97 -40.28 -38.25
C GLU A 3 -56.37 -38.80 -38.14
N VAL A 4 -57.66 -38.52 -38.30
CA VAL A 4 -58.26 -37.20 -38.25
C VAL A 4 -58.28 -36.62 -36.82
N ASP A 5 -58.51 -37.45 -35.79
CA ASP A 5 -58.48 -37.03 -34.38
C ASP A 5 -57.05 -36.71 -33.91
N VAL A 6 -56.05 -37.44 -34.44
CA VAL A 6 -54.63 -37.21 -34.16
C VAL A 6 -54.18 -35.86 -34.72
N ALA A 7 -54.57 -35.55 -35.97
CA ALA A 7 -54.25 -34.28 -36.62
C ALA A 7 -54.93 -33.06 -35.95
N ILE A 8 -56.18 -33.19 -35.51
CA ILE A 8 -56.95 -32.06 -34.95
C ILE A 8 -56.52 -31.71 -33.52
N HIS A 9 -56.09 -32.69 -32.72
CA HIS A 9 -55.84 -32.48 -31.30
C HIS A 9 -54.39 -32.66 -30.86
N ILE A 10 -53.60 -33.56 -31.46
CA ILE A 10 -52.25 -33.91 -30.97
C ILE A 10 -51.16 -33.07 -31.64
N GLU A 11 -51.29 -32.75 -32.94
CA GLU A 11 -50.31 -31.90 -33.65
C GLU A 11 -50.19 -30.48 -33.06
N PRO A 12 -51.28 -29.74 -32.73
CA PRO A 12 -51.16 -28.40 -32.15
C PRO A 12 -50.49 -28.41 -30.77
N LEU A 13 -50.69 -29.48 -30.00
CA LEU A 13 -50.04 -29.69 -28.70
C LEU A 13 -48.53 -29.95 -28.88
N SER A 14 -48.15 -30.75 -29.87
CA SER A 14 -46.75 -31.01 -30.21
C SER A 14 -46.03 -29.73 -30.65
N ASP A 15 -46.67 -28.92 -31.49
CA ASP A 15 -46.12 -27.64 -31.95
C ASP A 15 -45.96 -26.64 -30.80
N ALA A 16 -46.95 -26.55 -29.90
CA ALA A 16 -46.86 -25.70 -28.71
C ALA A 16 -45.72 -26.12 -27.77
N ILE A 17 -45.49 -27.42 -27.58
CA ILE A 17 -44.37 -27.94 -26.78
C ILE A 17 -43.03 -27.58 -27.43
N LYS A 18 -42.94 -27.67 -28.76
CA LYS A 18 -41.73 -27.32 -29.50
C LYS A 18 -41.42 -25.83 -29.39
N GLU A 19 -42.42 -24.98 -29.60
CA GLU A 19 -42.30 -23.52 -29.43
C GLU A 19 -41.86 -23.16 -28.01
N LEU A 20 -42.48 -23.76 -26.98
CA LEU A 20 -42.09 -23.54 -25.58
C LEU A 20 -40.63 -23.93 -25.31
N LYS A 21 -40.18 -25.06 -25.88
CA LYS A 21 -38.79 -25.52 -25.76
C LYS A 21 -37.82 -24.56 -26.42
N GLU A 22 -38.17 -24.02 -27.59
CA GLU A 22 -37.35 -23.02 -28.30
C GLU A 22 -37.26 -21.72 -27.49
N GLN A 23 -38.39 -21.21 -27.00
CA GLN A 23 -38.43 -20.04 -26.12
C GLN A 23 -37.61 -20.24 -24.84
N LEU A 24 -37.71 -21.41 -24.20
CA LEU A 24 -36.93 -21.74 -23.01
C LEU A 24 -35.43 -21.78 -23.32
N THR A 25 -35.05 -22.32 -24.48
CA THR A 25 -33.64 -22.37 -24.90
C THR A 25 -33.07 -20.96 -25.11
N VAL A 26 -33.82 -20.10 -25.82
CA VAL A 26 -33.45 -18.69 -26.02
C VAL A 26 -33.37 -17.94 -24.70
N PHE A 27 -34.31 -18.19 -23.79
CA PHE A 27 -34.31 -17.60 -22.45
C PHE A 27 -33.06 -18.00 -21.66
N VAL A 28 -32.73 -19.30 -21.62
CA VAL A 28 -31.55 -19.80 -20.91
C VAL A 28 -30.28 -19.17 -21.47
N MET A 29 -30.12 -19.11 -22.79
CA MET A 29 -28.95 -18.48 -23.41
C MET A 29 -28.85 -16.98 -23.10
N SER A 30 -29.97 -16.27 -23.13
CA SER A 30 -30.02 -14.83 -22.78
C SER A 30 -29.74 -14.59 -21.29
N PHE A 31 -30.24 -15.48 -20.43
CA PHE A 31 -30.01 -15.43 -19.00
C PHE A 31 -28.54 -15.70 -18.66
N ASP A 32 -27.95 -16.71 -19.28
CA ASP A 32 -26.54 -17.09 -19.08
C ASP A 32 -25.60 -15.95 -19.49
N ALA A 33 -25.82 -15.35 -20.66
CA ALA A 33 -25.04 -14.19 -21.11
C ALA A 33 -25.15 -12.98 -20.14
N LYS A 34 -26.34 -12.76 -19.54
CA LYS A 34 -26.52 -11.71 -18.53
C LYS A 34 -25.83 -12.06 -17.21
N MET A 35 -25.84 -13.32 -16.80
CA MET A 35 -25.11 -13.81 -15.63
C MET A 35 -23.61 -13.64 -15.80
N GLU A 36 -23.04 -14.04 -16.94
CA GLU A 36 -21.63 -13.82 -17.26
C GLU A 36 -21.25 -12.34 -17.21
N ALA A 37 -22.07 -11.46 -17.81
CA ALA A 37 -21.83 -10.02 -17.78
C ALA A 37 -21.85 -9.44 -16.35
N LEU A 38 -22.73 -9.96 -15.47
CA LEU A 38 -22.76 -9.58 -14.06
C LEU A 38 -21.52 -10.08 -13.30
N VAL A 39 -21.11 -11.32 -13.53
CA VAL A 39 -19.88 -11.89 -12.96
C VAL A 39 -18.66 -11.06 -13.36
N ASP A 40 -18.56 -10.66 -14.62
CA ASP A 40 -17.48 -9.81 -15.13
C ASP A 40 -17.50 -8.41 -14.52
N LEU A 41 -18.69 -7.83 -14.31
CA LEU A 41 -18.83 -6.53 -13.67
C LEU A 41 -18.37 -6.59 -12.22
N VAL A 42 -18.83 -7.57 -11.45
CA VAL A 42 -18.48 -7.76 -10.04
C VAL A 42 -16.98 -8.04 -9.91
N SER A 43 -16.42 -8.90 -10.75
CA SER A 43 -14.99 -9.21 -10.75
C SER A 43 -14.13 -7.98 -11.03
N ARG A 44 -14.53 -7.13 -11.98
CA ARG A 44 -13.84 -5.85 -12.24
C ARG A 44 -13.93 -4.90 -11.06
N GLN A 45 -15.10 -4.79 -10.42
CA GLN A 45 -15.27 -3.94 -9.24
C GLN A 45 -14.41 -4.41 -8.06
N ASN A 46 -14.38 -5.72 -7.78
CA ASN A 46 -13.52 -6.29 -6.74
C ASN A 46 -12.05 -5.98 -7.00
N ASN A 47 -11.57 -6.21 -8.23
CA ASN A 47 -10.20 -5.87 -8.60
C ASN A 47 -9.84 -4.39 -8.40
N ILE A 48 -10.80 -3.47 -8.59
CA ILE A 48 -10.59 -2.03 -8.34
C ILE A 48 -10.54 -1.75 -6.83
N ILE A 49 -11.39 -2.40 -6.05
CA ILE A 49 -11.43 -2.26 -4.59
C ILE A 49 -10.12 -2.77 -3.99
N ASP A 50 -9.65 -3.96 -4.40
CA ASP A 50 -8.41 -4.55 -3.92
C ASP A 50 -7.22 -3.62 -4.18
N LYS A 51 -7.10 -3.09 -5.41
CA LYS A 51 -6.06 -2.09 -5.74
C LYS A 51 -6.12 -0.83 -4.87
N LYS A 52 -7.32 -0.37 -4.52
CA LYS A 52 -7.49 0.79 -3.64
C LYS A 52 -7.11 0.45 -2.20
N LEU A 53 -7.46 -0.74 -1.71
CA LEU A 53 -7.08 -1.21 -0.38
C LEU A 53 -5.56 -1.34 -0.28
N ASP A 54 -4.90 -1.94 -1.26
CA ASP A 54 -3.44 -2.02 -1.31
C ASP A 54 -2.78 -0.64 -1.23
N LEU A 55 -3.28 0.33 -2.00
CA LEU A 55 -2.77 1.71 -1.96
C LEU A 55 -2.98 2.38 -0.60
N ILE A 56 -4.11 2.13 0.07
CA ILE A 56 -4.38 2.65 1.41
C ILE A 56 -3.40 2.01 2.40
N MET A 57 -3.24 0.69 2.36
CA MET A 57 -2.34 -0.04 3.23
C MET A 57 -0.90 0.44 3.10
N GLU A 58 -0.40 0.64 1.87
CA GLU A 58 0.94 1.19 1.63
C GLU A 58 1.12 2.59 2.23
N ARG A 59 0.13 3.47 2.07
CA ARG A 59 0.19 4.86 2.55
C ARG A 59 0.01 4.99 4.06
N THR A 60 -0.71 4.07 4.68
CA THR A 60 -0.97 4.09 6.13
C THR A 60 0.00 3.23 6.93
N LYS A 61 1.03 2.66 6.29
CA LYS A 61 2.11 1.96 6.98
C LYS A 61 2.65 2.86 8.10
N PRO A 62 2.63 2.40 9.35
CA PRO A 62 3.12 3.20 10.46
C PRO A 62 4.62 3.45 10.25
N HIS A 63 5.02 4.71 10.39
CA HIS A 63 6.41 5.12 10.28
C HIS A 63 6.83 5.85 11.55
N SER A 64 8.04 5.57 12.01
CA SER A 64 8.63 6.25 13.17
C SER A 64 9.06 7.67 12.78
N SER A 65 8.73 8.69 13.58
CA SER A 65 9.25 10.05 13.36
C SER A 65 10.77 10.18 13.59
N CYS A 66 11.39 9.15 14.16
CA CYS A 66 12.83 9.00 14.34
C CYS A 66 13.36 7.94 13.38
N VAL A 67 14.21 8.34 12.43
CA VAL A 67 14.78 7.41 11.43
C VAL A 67 15.71 6.36 12.05
N PHE A 68 16.12 6.55 13.31
CA PHE A 68 17.02 5.62 14.03
C PHE A 68 16.29 4.56 14.85
N CYS A 69 15.01 4.77 15.14
CA CYS A 69 14.19 3.90 16.00
C CYS A 69 13.08 3.27 15.17
N SER A 70 12.74 2.01 15.45
CA SER A 70 11.52 1.42 14.91
C SER A 70 10.27 2.11 15.46
N VAL A 71 9.10 1.83 14.86
CA VAL A 71 7.80 2.33 15.35
C VAL A 71 7.58 1.94 16.82
N GLU A 72 7.92 0.71 17.19
CA GLU A 72 7.75 0.20 18.56
C GLU A 72 8.70 0.85 19.58
N GLU A 73 9.87 1.26 19.11
CA GLU A 73 10.91 1.90 19.92
C GLU A 73 10.65 3.40 20.11
N ASN A 74 9.91 4.05 19.20
CA ASN A 74 9.61 5.48 19.22
C ASN A 74 8.23 5.77 19.85
N ARG A 75 8.00 5.28 21.07
CA ARG A 75 6.70 5.39 21.77
C ARG A 75 6.31 6.83 22.12
N ASP A 76 7.28 7.70 22.34
CA ASP A 76 7.12 9.12 22.66
C ASP A 76 7.11 10.01 21.40
N ASN A 77 7.20 9.42 20.21
CA ASN A 77 7.15 10.11 18.92
C ASN A 77 8.19 11.24 18.79
N HIS A 78 9.41 11.01 19.28
CA HIS A 78 10.49 11.98 19.18
C HIS A 78 11.04 12.08 17.75
N PRO A 79 11.42 13.28 17.28
CA PRO A 79 12.11 13.42 15.99
C PRO A 79 13.56 12.91 16.09
N THR A 80 14.14 12.49 14.97
CA THR A 80 15.53 11.96 14.87
C THR A 80 16.57 12.82 15.61
N GLY A 81 16.48 14.15 15.52
CA GLY A 81 17.41 15.06 16.20
C GLY A 81 17.42 14.92 17.73
N ARG A 82 16.30 14.50 18.33
CA ARG A 82 16.11 14.38 19.78
C ARG A 82 16.15 12.93 20.29
N CYS A 83 16.60 11.99 19.47
CA CYS A 83 16.71 10.60 19.88
C CYS A 83 17.65 10.44 21.09
N CYS A 84 17.11 9.94 22.20
CA CYS A 84 17.87 9.72 23.44
C CYS A 84 18.73 8.43 23.39
N ARG A 85 18.37 7.47 22.54
CA ARG A 85 19.13 6.22 22.35
C ARG A 85 20.45 6.42 21.61
N PHE A 86 20.49 7.42 20.73
CA PHE A 86 21.66 7.78 19.93
C PHE A 86 22.00 9.26 20.15
N PRO A 87 22.52 9.62 21.35
CA PRO A 87 22.66 11.01 21.75
C PRO A 87 23.78 11.75 21.00
N ASP A 88 24.86 11.05 20.65
CA ASP A 88 26.06 11.62 20.05
C ASP A 88 26.20 11.31 18.55
N ALA A 89 27.11 12.02 17.88
CA ALA A 89 27.33 11.87 16.44
C ALA A 89 27.85 10.48 16.03
N VAL A 90 28.64 9.84 16.88
CA VAL A 90 29.27 8.53 16.59
C VAL A 90 28.22 7.43 16.68
N SER A 91 27.42 7.38 17.75
CA SER A 91 26.34 6.41 17.88
C SER A 91 25.30 6.54 16.76
N ARG A 92 25.00 7.77 16.32
CA ARG A 92 24.14 8.01 15.15
C ARG A 92 24.76 7.49 13.86
N ALA A 93 26.05 7.71 13.61
CA ALA A 93 26.73 7.21 12.40
C ALA A 93 26.78 5.67 12.34
N ILE A 94 26.99 5.03 13.49
CA ILE A 94 26.92 3.56 13.60
C ILE A 94 25.49 3.09 13.25
N GLN A 95 24.47 3.76 13.80
CA GLN A 95 23.09 3.37 13.54
C GLN A 95 22.67 3.58 12.08
N VAL A 96 23.14 4.65 11.43
CA VAL A 96 22.99 4.85 9.99
C VAL A 96 23.56 3.68 9.19
N THR A 97 24.72 3.16 9.61
CA THR A 97 25.35 2.00 8.98
C THR A 97 24.54 0.72 9.21
N ASN A 98 24.09 0.49 10.45
CA ASN A 98 23.28 -0.68 10.81
C ASN A 98 21.97 -0.74 10.02
N LEU A 99 21.32 0.41 9.84
CA LEU A 99 20.06 0.55 9.10
C LEU A 99 20.25 0.64 7.58
N GLN A 100 21.49 0.53 7.08
CA GLN A 100 21.82 0.68 5.66
C GLN A 100 21.22 1.97 5.07
N LEU A 101 21.45 3.08 5.76
CA LEU A 101 21.04 4.41 5.32
C LEU A 101 22.22 5.15 4.69
N CYS A 102 21.92 6.09 3.80
CA CYS A 102 22.91 7.02 3.27
C CYS A 102 23.36 8.00 4.36
N ASN A 103 24.68 8.11 4.56
CA ASN A 103 25.28 9.02 5.55
C ASN A 103 25.00 10.50 5.30
N ARG A 104 24.50 10.88 4.11
CA ARG A 104 24.27 12.26 3.71
C ARG A 104 22.80 12.66 3.87
N CYS A 105 21.87 11.90 3.31
CA CYS A 105 20.44 12.21 3.32
C CYS A 105 19.61 11.44 4.36
N LEU A 106 20.17 10.40 4.99
CA LEU A 106 19.47 9.47 5.89
C LEU A 106 18.29 8.71 5.23
N GLN A 107 18.20 8.70 3.90
CA GLN A 107 17.33 7.81 3.14
C GLN A 107 17.98 6.42 2.99
N PRO A 108 17.26 5.38 2.52
CA PRO A 108 17.86 4.09 2.19
C PRO A 108 19.12 4.26 1.33
N LYS A 109 20.13 3.45 1.62
CA LYS A 109 21.42 3.51 0.93
C LYS A 109 21.24 3.36 -0.57
N HIS A 110 21.85 4.26 -1.32
CA HIS A 110 21.80 4.32 -2.78
C HIS A 110 23.22 4.45 -3.35
N SER A 111 23.40 4.05 -4.61
CA SER A 111 24.68 4.12 -5.33
C SER A 111 24.97 5.50 -5.92
N GLU A 112 23.93 6.31 -6.16
CA GLU A 112 24.05 7.62 -6.78
C GLU A 112 24.65 8.67 -5.82
N ASP A 113 25.30 9.69 -6.38
CA ASP A 113 25.74 10.83 -5.58
C ASP A 113 24.53 11.61 -5.07
N CYS A 114 24.44 11.68 -3.74
CA CYS A 114 23.38 12.34 -3.00
C CYS A 114 23.38 13.87 -3.14
N GLY A 115 24.54 14.47 -3.47
CA GLY A 115 24.71 15.93 -3.52
C GLY A 115 24.60 16.66 -2.17
N ILE A 116 24.09 16.02 -1.11
CA ILE A 116 23.86 16.65 0.21
C ILE A 116 25.16 16.84 0.98
N LEU A 117 25.46 18.07 1.37
CA LEU A 117 26.59 18.41 2.23
C LEU A 117 26.10 18.82 3.62
N CYS A 118 26.95 18.64 4.62
CA CYS A 118 26.67 19.04 5.99
C CYS A 118 26.53 20.55 6.08
N THR A 119 25.36 21.05 6.46
CA THR A 119 25.10 22.49 6.61
C THR A 119 25.91 23.16 7.72
N PHE A 120 26.53 22.38 8.61
CA PHE A 120 27.37 22.90 9.69
C PHE A 120 28.86 23.03 9.30
N CYS A 121 29.44 22.04 8.60
CA CYS A 121 30.88 22.02 8.30
C CYS A 121 31.24 21.84 6.82
N GLY A 122 30.24 21.74 5.93
CA GLY A 122 30.42 21.62 4.48
C GLY A 122 30.88 20.25 3.97
N LYS A 123 31.15 19.27 4.85
CA LYS A 123 31.63 17.92 4.46
C LYS A 123 30.50 16.97 4.06
N GLU A 124 30.85 15.84 3.46
CA GLU A 124 29.92 14.82 2.92
C GLU A 124 29.25 13.95 4.00
N HIS A 125 28.42 14.56 4.84
CA HIS A 125 27.60 13.84 5.82
C HIS A 125 26.35 14.64 6.23
N ASN A 126 25.39 13.97 6.87
CA ASN A 126 24.21 14.61 7.42
C ASN A 126 24.57 15.43 8.66
N VAL A 127 23.98 16.61 8.83
CA VAL A 127 24.20 17.48 10.00
C VAL A 127 23.96 16.78 11.35
N LEU A 128 23.11 15.75 11.40
CA LEU A 128 22.83 14.98 12.61
C LEU A 128 23.96 14.04 13.03
N ILE A 129 24.87 13.69 12.12
CA ILE A 129 26.07 12.88 12.40
C ILE A 129 27.35 13.72 12.40
N CYS A 130 27.22 15.05 12.41
CA CYS A 130 28.36 15.96 12.38
C CYS A 130 29.08 16.02 13.75
N PRO A 131 30.36 15.61 13.84
CA PRO A 131 31.11 15.67 15.10
C PRO A 131 31.29 17.12 15.60
N GLY A 132 31.46 18.08 14.69
CA GLY A 132 31.64 19.50 15.03
C GLY A 132 30.40 20.11 15.71
N LYS A 133 29.20 19.66 15.34
CA LYS A 133 27.95 20.09 15.97
C LYS A 133 27.77 19.45 17.35
N ALA A 134 28.12 18.17 17.49
CA ALA A 134 28.06 17.46 18.77
C ALA A 134 28.99 18.09 19.83
N SER A 135 30.15 18.57 19.40
CA SER A 135 31.13 19.24 20.28
C SER A 135 30.65 20.57 20.89
N LEU A 136 29.67 21.25 20.28
CA LEU A 136 29.08 22.49 20.81
C LEU A 136 27.84 22.22 21.69
N GLY A 137 27.26 21.03 21.62
CA GLY A 137 26.04 20.65 22.35
C GLY A 137 26.24 20.41 23.85
N THR A 138 27.47 20.33 24.34
CA THR A 138 27.79 20.16 25.77
C THR A 138 27.68 21.46 26.58
N SER A 139 27.49 22.62 25.96
CA SER A 139 27.56 23.93 26.62
C SER A 139 26.22 24.67 26.82
N SER A 140 25.06 24.04 26.61
CA SER A 140 23.79 24.75 26.87
C SER A 140 22.64 23.84 27.31
N PHE A 141 22.82 23.17 28.45
CA PHE A 141 21.67 22.93 29.32
C PHE A 141 21.22 24.27 29.90
N LYS A 142 20.37 25.02 29.18
CA LYS A 142 19.61 26.12 29.78
C LYS A 142 18.73 25.51 30.88
N ARG A 143 19.21 25.52 32.13
CA ARG A 143 18.39 25.26 33.30
C ARG A 143 17.25 26.27 33.27
N ARG A 144 16.02 25.80 33.07
CA ARG A 144 14.84 26.61 33.33
C ARG A 144 14.85 26.90 34.83
N LYS A 145 14.93 28.18 35.19
CA LYS A 145 14.70 28.62 36.58
C LYS A 145 13.23 28.37 36.88
N PHE A 146 12.96 27.61 37.93
CA PHE A 146 11.66 27.55 38.58
C PHE A 146 11.44 28.85 39.36
#